data_AF-A0A3D3BUR0-F1
#
_entry.id   AF-A0A3D3BUR0-F1
#
_cell.length_a   1.000
_cell.length_b   1.000
_cell.length_c   1.000
_cell.angle_alpha   90.00
_cell.angle_beta   90.00
_cell.angle_gamma   90.00
#
_symmetry.space_group_name_H-M   'P 1'
#
loop_
_entity.id
_entity.type
_entity.pdbx_description
1 polymer ?
#
loop_
_entity_poly.entity_id
_entity_poly.type
_entity_poly.pdbx_seq_one_letter_code
_entity_poly.pdbx_strand_id
1 'polypeptide(L)'
;MNRDIGGFDRDLNHVPERHQADIEAARSAIESGRILDGGAGLAATPVIDYRSYMDAREGGDIHMIVHQYSTRQRLIEANGHADNHVMQVGGRWGYTEAEPDLGNLFSEMDRWLMGIKGDFSDSELAAKVKNHKPSTLDDACWQNDDDRSKIDELQTYSGVSDCNNLYPAYSTPRQVAGSPLANDIVACELRPPGRFDYAVQFSEQEFAELREIFSAGVCDWSQGDRSGASHQGVWKSFGPSPINQLY
;
A
#
# COMPACT_ATOMS: atom_id res chain seq x y z
N MET A 1 -3.20 -26.03 6.80
CA MET A 1 -3.95 -26.06 5.53
C MET A 1 -5.27 -25.35 5.73
N ASN A 2 -5.58 -24.33 4.92
CA ASN A 2 -6.73 -23.43 5.14
C ASN A 2 -8.05 -24.02 4.59
N ARG A 3 -8.25 -25.34 4.70
CA ARG A 3 -9.36 -26.04 4.05
C ARG A 3 -10.73 -25.59 4.55
N ASP A 4 -10.83 -25.30 5.86
CA ASP A 4 -12.08 -24.97 6.55
C ASP A 4 -12.29 -23.45 6.73
N ILE A 5 -11.51 -22.61 6.04
CA ILE A 5 -11.60 -21.16 6.23
C ILE A 5 -12.94 -20.58 5.74
N GLY A 6 -13.51 -21.16 4.68
CA GLY A 6 -14.83 -20.77 4.15
C GLY A 6 -14.97 -19.29 3.81
N GLY A 7 -16.13 -18.73 4.13
CA GLY A 7 -16.52 -17.35 3.96
C GLY A 7 -17.61 -16.96 4.94
N PHE A 8 -18.34 -15.88 4.63
CA PHE A 8 -19.44 -15.39 5.44
C PHE A 8 -20.71 -15.19 4.59
N ASP A 9 -21.89 -15.39 5.15
CA ASP A 9 -23.15 -14.98 4.51
C ASP A 9 -23.44 -13.48 4.72
N ARG A 10 -24.60 -13.01 4.26
CA ARG A 10 -25.02 -11.60 4.39
C ARG A 10 -25.16 -11.15 5.86
N ASP A 11 -25.44 -12.10 6.76
CA ASP A 11 -25.63 -11.83 8.18
C ASP A 11 -24.34 -12.09 8.99
N LEU A 12 -23.20 -12.27 8.28
CA LEU A 12 -21.86 -12.53 8.80
C LEU A 12 -21.70 -13.89 9.52
N ASN A 13 -22.58 -14.86 9.24
CA ASN A 13 -22.36 -16.23 9.72
C ASN A 13 -21.31 -16.92 8.86
N HIS A 14 -20.46 -17.75 9.48
CA HIS A 14 -19.51 -18.58 8.75
C HIS A 14 -20.23 -19.59 7.85
N VAL A 15 -19.76 -19.71 6.61
CA VAL A 15 -20.22 -20.71 5.63
C VAL A 15 -19.02 -21.42 5.01
N PRO A 16 -19.15 -22.70 4.59
CA PRO A 16 -18.03 -23.44 4.00
C PRO A 16 -17.59 -22.90 2.64
N GLU A 17 -18.47 -22.19 1.93
CA GLU A 17 -18.17 -21.59 0.63
C GLU A 17 -17.24 -20.38 0.77
N ARG A 18 -16.19 -20.33 -0.06
CA ARG A 18 -15.29 -19.19 -0.13
C ARG A 18 -15.96 -18.02 -0.84
N HIS A 19 -15.67 -16.81 -0.37
CA HIS A 19 -16.07 -15.60 -1.09
C HIS A 19 -15.44 -15.52 -2.48
N GLN A 20 -16.25 -15.04 -3.42
CA GLN A 20 -15.81 -14.63 -4.75
C GLN A 20 -16.03 -13.13 -4.89
N ALA A 21 -15.05 -12.44 -5.48
CA ALA A 21 -15.18 -11.03 -5.77
C ALA A 21 -16.26 -10.79 -6.84
N ASP A 22 -17.08 -9.77 -6.64
CA ASP A 22 -17.94 -9.25 -7.69
C ASP A 22 -17.08 -8.43 -8.68
N ILE A 23 -17.13 -8.80 -9.96
CA ILE A 23 -16.21 -8.23 -10.94
C ILE A 23 -16.57 -6.80 -11.33
N GLU A 24 -17.85 -6.43 -11.29
CA GLU A 24 -18.28 -5.06 -11.56
C GLU A 24 -17.97 -4.15 -10.37
N ALA A 25 -18.05 -4.68 -9.14
CA ALA A 25 -17.60 -3.97 -7.96
C ALA A 25 -16.08 -3.76 -7.96
N ALA A 26 -15.30 -4.78 -8.34
CA ALA A 26 -13.85 -4.69 -8.49
C ALA A 26 -13.47 -3.63 -9.55
N ARG A 27 -14.08 -3.73 -10.73
CA ARG A 27 -13.95 -2.74 -11.81
C ARG A 27 -14.25 -1.33 -11.30
N SER A 28 -15.39 -1.16 -10.63
CA SER A 28 -15.81 0.14 -10.11
C SER A 28 -14.84 0.71 -9.10
N ALA A 29 -14.31 -0.13 -8.20
CA ALA A 29 -13.35 0.29 -7.19
C ALA A 29 -12.04 0.80 -7.82
N ILE A 30 -11.59 0.19 -8.92
CA ILE A 30 -10.37 0.59 -9.63
C ILE A 30 -10.62 1.85 -10.45
N GLU A 31 -11.64 1.87 -11.31
CA GLU A 31 -11.98 3.02 -12.15
C GLU A 31 -12.23 4.28 -11.29
N SER A 32 -12.92 4.11 -10.15
CA SER A 32 -13.21 5.18 -9.21
C SER A 32 -12.04 5.58 -8.31
N GLY A 33 -10.91 4.86 -8.30
CA GLY A 33 -9.78 5.15 -7.41
C GLY A 33 -10.05 4.84 -5.93
N ARG A 34 -11.03 3.96 -5.64
CA ARG A 34 -11.25 3.40 -4.30
C ARG A 34 -10.10 2.48 -3.91
N ILE A 35 -9.52 1.80 -4.89
CA ILE A 35 -8.16 1.29 -4.82
C ILE A 35 -7.25 2.46 -5.19
N LEU A 36 -6.40 2.88 -4.25
CA LEU A 36 -5.52 4.03 -4.43
C LEU A 36 -4.60 3.81 -5.64
N ASP A 37 -4.67 4.72 -6.61
CA ASP A 37 -3.76 4.79 -7.75
C ASP A 37 -2.52 5.63 -7.40
N GLY A 38 -1.34 5.16 -7.78
CA GLY A 38 -0.08 5.88 -7.58
C GLY A 38 0.13 7.05 -8.56
N GLY A 39 -0.59 7.05 -9.67
CA GLY A 39 -0.47 8.06 -10.71
C GLY A 39 -1.34 9.30 -10.50
N ALA A 40 -1.73 9.90 -11.62
CA ALA A 40 -2.64 11.05 -11.68
C ALA A 40 -2.29 12.16 -10.69
N GLY A 41 -3.21 12.56 -9.81
CA GLY A 41 -2.96 13.62 -8.83
C GLY A 41 -1.88 13.27 -7.81
N LEU A 42 -1.75 11.99 -7.45
CA LEU A 42 -0.78 11.57 -6.44
C LEU A 42 0.66 11.66 -6.94
N ALA A 43 0.89 11.51 -8.26
CA ALA A 43 2.20 11.68 -8.91
C ALA A 43 2.83 13.07 -8.69
N ALA A 44 2.00 14.08 -8.42
CA ALA A 44 2.40 15.48 -8.26
C ALA A 44 1.94 16.06 -6.92
N THR A 45 1.72 15.22 -5.91
CA THR A 45 1.34 15.65 -4.56
C THR A 45 2.50 15.40 -3.60
N PRO A 46 3.01 16.40 -2.87
CA PRO A 46 3.93 16.16 -1.75
C PRO A 46 3.28 15.30 -0.66
N VAL A 47 3.95 14.23 -0.24
CA VAL A 47 3.43 13.30 0.78
C VAL A 47 4.46 13.07 1.88
N ILE A 48 4.05 13.29 3.12
CA ILE A 48 4.72 12.78 4.32
C ILE A 48 3.79 11.72 4.91
N ASP A 49 4.18 10.45 4.82
CA ASP A 49 3.51 9.33 5.48
C ASP A 49 4.12 9.16 6.88
N TYR A 50 3.41 9.68 7.89
CA TYR A 50 3.83 9.68 9.28
C TYR A 50 3.05 8.61 10.07
N ARG A 51 3.76 7.68 10.71
CA ARG A 51 3.14 6.52 11.35
C ARG A 51 3.68 6.21 12.73
N SER A 52 2.78 5.79 13.60
CA SER A 52 3.12 4.94 14.74
C SER A 52 3.19 3.48 14.31
N TYR A 53 4.04 2.70 14.97
CA TYR A 53 4.10 1.27 14.74
C TYR A 53 3.09 0.53 15.61
N MET A 54 2.12 -0.12 14.98
CA MET A 54 0.99 -0.78 15.64
C MET A 54 0.99 -2.30 15.44
N ASP A 55 1.87 -2.82 14.58
CA ASP A 55 1.91 -4.25 14.21
C ASP A 55 2.19 -5.18 15.41
N ALA A 56 2.87 -4.68 16.45
CA ALA A 56 3.15 -5.43 17.68
C ALA A 56 2.05 -5.34 18.76
N ARG A 57 0.94 -4.63 18.48
CA ARG A 57 -0.12 -4.42 19.46
C ARG A 57 -0.84 -5.73 19.76
N GLU A 58 -0.93 -6.07 21.05
CA GLU A 58 -1.71 -7.22 21.51
C GLU A 58 -3.19 -7.06 21.13
N GLY A 59 -3.81 -8.12 20.61
CA GLY A 59 -5.16 -8.10 20.03
C GLY A 59 -5.21 -7.69 18.56
N GLY A 60 -4.09 -7.25 17.98
CA GLY A 60 -3.97 -6.84 16.59
C GLY A 60 -4.49 -5.42 16.34
N ASP A 61 -3.92 -4.77 15.32
CA ASP A 61 -4.34 -3.46 14.84
C ASP A 61 -4.32 -3.46 13.31
N ILE A 62 -5.34 -2.86 12.69
CA ILE A 62 -5.46 -2.82 11.23
C ILE A 62 -4.53 -1.76 10.60
N HIS A 63 -3.96 -0.85 11.39
CA HIS A 63 -3.02 0.17 10.92
C HIS A 63 -1.60 -0.38 10.75
N MET A 64 -1.49 -1.51 10.03
CA MET A 64 -0.23 -2.22 9.81
C MET A 64 0.72 -1.41 8.94
N ILE A 65 2.00 -1.44 9.28
CA ILE A 65 3.04 -0.68 8.58
C ILE A 65 3.19 -1.11 7.12
N VAL A 66 2.87 -2.37 6.77
CA VAL A 66 2.93 -2.87 5.39
C VAL A 66 2.20 -1.99 4.37
N HIS A 67 1.12 -1.31 4.79
CA HIS A 67 0.32 -0.46 3.91
C HIS A 67 1.06 0.78 3.41
N GLN A 68 2.04 1.32 4.15
CA GLN A 68 2.86 2.43 3.66
C GLN A 68 3.73 2.00 2.48
N TYR A 69 4.27 0.79 2.56
CA TYR A 69 5.09 0.20 1.50
C TYR A 69 4.26 -0.15 0.27
N SER A 70 3.02 -0.62 0.45
CA SER A 70 2.08 -0.78 -0.67
C SER A 70 1.82 0.55 -1.38
N THR A 71 1.60 1.64 -0.64
CA THR A 71 1.41 2.98 -1.23
C THR A 71 2.64 3.42 -2.01
N ARG A 72 3.85 3.26 -1.45
CA ARG A 72 5.08 3.60 -2.18
C ARG A 72 5.29 2.72 -3.41
N GLN A 73 4.99 1.43 -3.33
CA GLN A 73 5.09 0.53 -4.47
C GLN A 73 4.18 0.99 -5.62
N ARG A 74 2.95 1.41 -5.33
CA ARG A 74 2.01 1.98 -6.34
C ARG A 74 2.56 3.25 -6.98
N LEU A 75 3.20 4.14 -6.19
CA LEU A 75 3.87 5.32 -6.75
C LEU A 75 4.98 4.92 -7.72
N ILE A 76 5.83 3.96 -7.34
CA ILE A 76 6.94 3.48 -8.18
C ILE A 76 6.42 2.83 -9.45
N GLU A 77 5.40 1.98 -9.37
CA GLU A 77 4.83 1.30 -10.53
C GLU A 77 4.16 2.27 -11.52
N ALA A 78 3.48 3.30 -11.01
CA ALA A 78 2.81 4.29 -11.86
C ALA A 78 3.75 5.35 -12.45
N ASN A 79 4.83 5.73 -11.73
CA ASN A 79 5.65 6.90 -12.07
C ASN A 79 7.14 6.58 -12.31
N GLY A 80 7.58 5.35 -12.03
CA GLY A 80 8.99 4.95 -12.05
C GLY A 80 9.81 5.42 -10.83
N HIS A 81 9.21 6.19 -9.92
CA HIS A 81 9.84 6.71 -8.71
C HIS A 81 8.81 7.03 -7.62
N ALA A 82 9.29 7.38 -6.42
CA ALA A 82 8.47 7.90 -5.33
C ALA A 82 9.07 9.18 -4.72
N ASP A 83 9.72 10.01 -5.56
CA ASP A 83 10.46 11.21 -5.15
C ASP A 83 9.61 12.26 -4.38
N ASN A 84 8.29 12.16 -4.46
CA ASN A 84 7.33 13.01 -3.76
C ASN A 84 6.83 12.41 -2.42
N HIS A 85 7.35 11.25 -1.99
CA HIS A 85 6.85 10.53 -0.83
C HIS A 85 7.95 10.25 0.19
N VAL A 86 7.73 10.69 1.43
CA VAL A 86 8.64 10.52 2.56
C VAL A 86 7.94 9.75 3.68
N MET A 87 8.58 8.71 4.20
CA MET A 87 8.08 7.90 5.31
C MET A 87 8.78 8.26 6.62
N GLN A 88 8.00 8.47 7.67
CA GLN A 88 8.48 8.86 8.99
C GLN A 88 7.82 7.97 10.05
N VAL A 89 8.58 7.06 10.67
CA VAL A 89 8.04 6.02 11.56
C VAL A 89 8.48 6.22 13.01
N GLY A 90 7.56 6.09 13.96
CA GLY A 90 7.88 6.12 15.41
C GLY A 90 8.07 7.52 16.00
N GLY A 91 7.64 8.55 15.26
CA GLY A 91 7.64 9.91 15.77
C GLY A 91 6.63 10.13 16.92
N ARG A 92 6.81 11.16 17.75
CA ARG A 92 5.82 11.60 18.74
C ARG A 92 4.75 12.48 18.08
N TRP A 93 3.48 12.21 18.35
CA TRP A 93 2.34 12.89 17.73
C TRP A 93 1.98 14.21 18.44
N GLY A 94 2.92 15.16 18.48
CA GLY A 94 2.76 16.44 19.18
C GLY A 94 3.24 17.66 18.40
N TYR A 95 2.92 18.83 18.95
CA TYR A 95 3.38 20.15 18.47
C TYR A 95 4.08 20.94 19.59
N THR A 96 4.41 20.28 20.69
CA THR A 96 5.00 20.90 21.87
C THR A 96 6.52 20.82 21.82
N GLU A 97 7.22 21.61 22.62
CA GLU A 97 8.69 21.49 22.75
C GLU A 97 9.13 20.09 23.21
N ALA A 98 8.28 19.40 23.99
CA ALA A 98 8.57 18.03 24.48
C ALA A 98 8.27 16.93 23.45
N GLU A 99 7.45 17.24 22.44
CA GLU A 99 7.01 16.31 21.40
C GLU A 99 6.96 17.01 20.03
N PRO A 100 8.09 17.52 19.51
CA PRO A 100 8.07 18.46 18.39
C PRO A 100 7.94 17.79 17.01
N ASP A 101 8.09 16.47 16.92
CA ASP A 101 8.37 15.78 15.64
C ASP A 101 7.30 16.00 14.57
N LEU A 102 6.02 15.86 14.93
CA LEU A 102 4.93 16.14 13.99
C LEU A 102 4.90 17.63 13.60
N GLY A 103 5.05 18.54 14.56
CA GLY A 103 5.16 19.98 14.27
C GLY A 103 6.32 20.35 13.35
N ASN A 104 7.47 19.68 13.51
CA ASN A 104 8.61 19.83 12.62
C ASN A 104 8.27 19.35 11.20
N LEU A 105 7.62 18.19 11.05
CA LEU A 105 7.18 17.70 9.74
C LEU A 105 6.16 18.62 9.06
N PHE A 106 5.25 19.25 9.82
CA PHE A 106 4.36 20.29 9.29
C PHE A 106 5.12 21.52 8.81
N SER A 107 6.18 21.93 9.52
CA SER A 107 7.05 23.04 9.10
C SER A 107 7.84 22.69 7.83
N GLU A 108 8.30 21.45 7.70
CA GLU A 108 8.93 20.95 6.48
C GLU A 108 7.94 20.90 5.30
N MET A 109 6.70 20.45 5.52
CA MET A 109 5.64 20.48 4.51
C MET A 109 5.30 21.91 4.08
N ASP A 110 5.19 22.86 5.01
CA ASP A 110 4.98 24.28 4.67
C ASP A 110 6.11 24.80 3.77
N ARG A 111 7.38 24.54 4.13
CA ARG A 111 8.53 24.93 3.30
C ARG A 111 8.45 24.32 1.91
N TRP A 112 8.09 23.04 1.81
CA TRP A 112 7.94 22.34 0.54
C TRP A 112 6.87 22.99 -0.34
N LEU A 113 5.67 23.21 0.21
CA LEU A 113 4.55 23.83 -0.50
C LEU A 113 4.83 25.28 -0.89
N MET A 114 5.48 26.06 -0.03
CA MET A 114 5.85 27.44 -0.31
C MET A 114 6.92 27.55 -1.39
N GLY A 115 7.87 26.61 -1.44
CA GLY A 115 8.83 26.49 -2.55
C GLY A 115 8.13 26.23 -3.88
N ILE A 116 7.22 25.25 -3.93
CA ILE A 116 6.42 24.94 -5.14
C ILE A 116 5.59 26.15 -5.58
N LYS A 117 4.91 26.82 -4.63
CA LYS A 117 4.08 28.01 -4.91
C LYS A 117 4.90 29.20 -5.42
N GLY A 118 6.13 29.35 -4.95
CA GLY A 118 7.06 30.39 -5.38
C GLY A 118 7.76 30.10 -6.71
N ASP A 119 7.60 28.89 -7.25
CA ASP A 119 8.20 28.48 -8.52
C ASP A 119 7.33 28.86 -9.72
N PHE A 120 7.71 29.97 -10.37
CA PHE A 120 7.08 30.46 -11.60
C PHE A 120 7.71 29.90 -12.88
N SER A 121 8.57 28.89 -12.81
CA SER A 121 9.10 28.24 -14.02
C SER A 121 8.02 27.47 -14.77
N ASP A 122 8.27 27.18 -16.05
CA ASP A 122 7.39 26.36 -16.89
C ASP A 122 7.54 24.84 -16.63
N SER A 123 8.18 24.44 -15.53
CA SER A 123 8.35 23.03 -15.17
C SER A 123 7.00 22.38 -14.82
N GLU A 124 6.82 21.11 -15.19
CA GLU A 124 5.68 20.30 -14.77
C GLU A 124 5.57 20.25 -13.23
N LEU A 125 4.34 20.17 -12.70
CA LEU A 125 4.11 20.19 -11.25
C LEU A 125 4.87 19.09 -10.52
N ALA A 126 4.92 17.87 -11.07
CA ALA A 126 5.68 16.76 -10.49
C ALA A 126 7.18 17.07 -10.37
N ALA A 127 7.76 17.75 -11.37
CA ALA A 127 9.15 18.18 -11.32
C ALA A 127 9.35 19.27 -10.25
N LYS A 128 8.43 20.23 -10.12
CA LYS A 128 8.45 21.23 -9.05
C LYS A 128 8.38 20.58 -7.67
N VAL A 129 7.47 19.63 -7.48
CA VAL A 129 7.33 18.87 -6.23
C VAL A 129 8.65 18.19 -5.88
N LYS A 130 9.26 17.45 -6.82
CA LYS A 130 10.57 16.84 -6.59
C LYS A 130 11.65 17.86 -6.23
N ASN A 131 11.77 18.95 -7.01
CA ASN A 131 12.85 19.92 -6.87
C ASN A 131 12.76 20.75 -5.59
N HIS A 132 11.56 20.98 -5.07
CA HIS A 132 11.33 21.76 -3.84
C HIS A 132 11.19 20.91 -2.58
N LYS A 133 11.36 19.58 -2.68
CA LYS A 133 11.42 18.71 -1.50
C LYS A 133 12.58 19.19 -0.60
N PRO A 134 12.34 19.52 0.68
CA PRO A 134 13.41 19.95 1.58
C PRO A 134 14.49 18.88 1.70
N SER A 135 15.76 19.29 1.63
CA SER A 135 16.90 18.36 1.75
C SER A 135 17.05 17.73 3.14
N THR A 136 16.33 18.24 4.13
CA THR A 136 16.24 17.74 5.50
C THR A 136 15.10 16.74 5.70
N LEU A 137 14.26 16.55 4.68
CA LEU A 137 13.06 15.74 4.75
C LEU A 137 13.26 14.45 3.95
N ASP A 138 14.07 13.54 4.48
CA ASP A 138 14.20 12.18 3.95
C ASP A 138 13.42 11.17 4.78
N ASP A 139 13.36 9.95 4.28
CA ASP A 139 12.83 8.83 5.05
C ASP A 139 13.58 8.68 6.36
N ALA A 140 12.84 8.37 7.42
CA ALA A 140 13.45 8.12 8.72
C ALA A 140 12.56 7.29 9.63
N CYS A 141 13.20 6.77 10.68
CA CYS A 141 12.50 6.22 11.82
C CYS A 141 13.11 6.75 13.12
N TRP A 142 12.41 6.57 14.23
CA TRP A 142 12.87 6.98 15.56
C TRP A 142 13.19 5.78 16.43
N GLN A 143 14.22 5.88 17.27
CA GLN A 143 14.44 4.89 18.32
C GLN A 143 13.29 4.92 19.34
N ASN A 144 12.97 3.74 19.89
CA ASN A 144 11.86 3.55 20.86
C ASN A 144 12.34 3.43 22.31
N ASP A 145 13.61 3.75 22.59
CA ASP A 145 14.19 3.74 23.92
C ASP A 145 14.25 5.17 24.52
N ASP A 146 14.83 5.28 25.72
CA ASP A 146 14.93 6.54 26.45
C ASP A 146 15.90 7.54 25.79
N ASP A 147 16.87 7.07 24.98
CA ASP A 147 17.85 7.91 24.25
C ASP A 147 17.39 8.14 22.80
N ARG A 148 16.12 8.50 22.69
CA ARG A 148 15.37 8.60 21.44
C ARG A 148 16.05 9.54 20.44
N SER A 149 16.61 8.95 19.39
CA SER A 149 17.19 9.65 18.26
C SER A 149 16.45 9.36 16.95
N LYS A 150 16.50 10.30 16.01
CA LYS A 150 16.02 10.12 14.64
C LYS A 150 17.12 9.45 13.83
N ILE A 151 16.76 8.41 13.08
CA ILE A 151 17.63 7.68 12.16
C ILE A 151 17.15 8.01 10.74
N ASP A 152 17.90 8.85 10.04
CA ASP A 152 17.65 9.15 8.63
C ASP A 152 18.11 7.96 7.77
N GLU A 153 17.15 7.18 7.29
CA GLU A 153 17.39 5.94 6.56
C GLU A 153 16.18 5.63 5.67
N LEU A 154 16.46 5.24 4.42
CA LEU A 154 15.43 4.83 3.46
C LEU A 154 14.56 3.71 4.04
N GLN A 155 13.24 3.93 4.10
CA GLN A 155 12.31 2.91 4.57
C GLN A 155 12.08 1.88 3.44
N THR A 156 12.43 0.63 3.71
CA THR A 156 12.18 -0.51 2.81
C THR A 156 11.24 -1.51 3.44
N TYR A 157 10.45 -2.22 2.61
CA TYR A 157 9.51 -3.24 3.10
C TYR A 157 10.20 -4.40 3.84
N SER A 158 11.41 -4.75 3.38
CA SER A 158 12.24 -5.77 4.00
C SER A 158 13.71 -5.38 3.86
N GLY A 159 14.56 -5.82 4.77
CA GLY A 159 15.98 -5.52 4.76
C GLY A 159 16.63 -5.77 6.12
N VAL A 160 17.88 -5.37 6.25
CA VAL A 160 18.69 -5.47 7.49
C VAL A 160 19.05 -4.10 8.07
N SER A 161 18.26 -3.09 7.72
CA SER A 161 18.46 -1.69 8.11
C SER A 161 18.03 -1.45 9.57
N ASP A 162 18.49 -0.37 10.19
CA ASP A 162 18.11 -0.06 11.58
C ASP A 162 16.60 0.14 11.71
N CYS A 163 15.98 0.82 10.75
CA CYS A 163 14.54 1.00 10.71
C CYS A 163 13.76 -0.29 10.44
N ASN A 164 14.28 -1.22 9.63
CA ASN A 164 13.68 -2.55 9.47
C ASN A 164 13.74 -3.37 10.76
N ASN A 165 14.81 -3.21 11.56
CA ASN A 165 14.95 -3.90 12.84
C ASN A 165 14.03 -3.31 13.92
N LEU A 166 13.88 -1.98 13.95
CA LEU A 166 13.00 -1.29 14.89
C LEU A 166 11.51 -1.50 14.55
N TYR A 167 11.17 -1.51 13.26
CA TYR A 167 9.81 -1.50 12.75
C TYR A 167 9.61 -2.52 11.62
N PRO A 168 9.73 -3.83 11.92
CA PRO A 168 9.62 -4.85 10.88
C PRO A 168 8.23 -4.84 10.26
N ALA A 169 8.17 -4.84 8.92
CA ALA A 169 6.92 -5.07 8.20
C ALA A 169 6.68 -6.57 8.03
N TYR A 170 5.44 -7.00 8.23
CA TYR A 170 5.05 -8.39 8.04
C TYR A 170 4.21 -8.56 6.77
N SER A 171 4.47 -9.66 6.07
CA SER A 171 3.70 -10.04 4.88
C SER A 171 2.26 -10.40 5.24
N THR A 172 1.31 -9.92 4.46
CA THR A 172 -0.09 -10.33 4.53
C THR A 172 -0.28 -11.75 3.97
N PRO A 173 -1.39 -12.44 4.31
CA PRO A 173 -1.71 -13.74 3.70
C PRO A 173 -1.76 -13.72 2.17
N ARG A 174 -2.14 -12.59 1.55
CA ARG A 174 -2.12 -12.42 0.09
C ARG A 174 -0.69 -12.39 -0.46
N GLN A 175 0.21 -11.68 0.21
CA GLN A 175 1.63 -11.62 -0.18
C GLN A 175 2.34 -12.96 0.03
N VAL A 176 2.02 -13.68 1.10
CA VAL A 176 2.48 -15.07 1.29
C VAL A 176 1.98 -15.98 0.16
N ALA A 177 0.77 -15.72 -0.37
CA ALA A 177 0.22 -16.39 -1.55
C ALA A 177 0.72 -15.82 -2.89
N GLY A 178 1.72 -14.93 -2.89
CA GLY A 178 2.38 -14.40 -4.08
C GLY A 178 1.84 -13.08 -4.61
N SER A 179 0.89 -12.41 -3.93
CA SER A 179 0.39 -11.10 -4.38
C SER A 179 1.49 -10.04 -4.37
N PRO A 180 1.47 -9.07 -5.31
CA PRO A 180 2.45 -7.98 -5.31
C PRO A 180 2.35 -7.11 -4.06
N LEU A 181 3.45 -6.43 -3.72
CA LEU A 181 3.51 -5.50 -2.58
C LEU A 181 2.53 -4.32 -2.75
N ALA A 182 2.26 -3.89 -3.99
CA ALA A 182 1.27 -2.85 -4.29
C ALA A 182 -0.13 -3.22 -3.77
N ASN A 183 -0.48 -4.50 -3.65
CA ASN A 183 -1.74 -4.98 -3.08
C ASN A 183 -2.97 -4.25 -3.68
N ASP A 184 -2.99 -4.08 -4.99
CA ASP A 184 -3.97 -3.31 -5.76
C ASP A 184 -4.75 -4.17 -6.78
N ILE A 185 -4.38 -5.43 -6.94
CA ILE A 185 -5.22 -6.46 -7.57
C ILE A 185 -6.36 -6.80 -6.59
N VAL A 186 -7.61 -6.56 -6.96
CA VAL A 186 -8.81 -6.88 -6.18
C VAL A 186 -9.25 -8.31 -6.46
N ALA A 187 -9.37 -8.66 -7.73
CA ALA A 187 -9.72 -10.00 -8.22
C ALA A 187 -8.64 -10.45 -9.21
N CYS A 188 -8.05 -11.62 -8.97
CA CYS A 188 -7.04 -12.20 -9.87
C CYS A 188 -7.72 -13.14 -10.89
N GLU A 189 -7.08 -13.36 -12.03
CA GLU A 189 -7.38 -14.55 -12.84
C GLU A 189 -6.92 -15.80 -12.08
N LEU A 190 -7.62 -16.91 -12.28
CA LEU A 190 -7.30 -18.18 -11.63
C LEU A 190 -6.61 -19.14 -12.60
N ARG A 191 -5.59 -19.83 -12.09
CA ARG A 191 -4.91 -20.92 -12.79
C ARG A 191 -4.83 -22.17 -11.90
N PRO A 192 -4.70 -23.37 -12.48
CA PRO A 192 -4.43 -24.56 -11.69
C PRO A 192 -3.17 -24.40 -10.82
N PRO A 193 -3.16 -24.90 -9.57
CA PRO A 193 -1.95 -24.85 -8.74
C PRO A 193 -0.85 -25.71 -9.37
N GLY A 194 0.37 -25.18 -9.41
CA GLY A 194 1.57 -25.84 -9.89
C GLY A 194 2.46 -26.29 -8.73
N ARG A 195 3.11 -27.45 -8.85
CA ARG A 195 4.00 -27.96 -7.79
C ARG A 195 5.18 -27.03 -7.49
N PHE A 196 5.66 -26.31 -8.51
CA PHE A 196 6.79 -25.40 -8.41
C PHE A 196 6.41 -24.00 -7.91
N ASP A 197 5.13 -23.74 -7.64
CA ASP A 197 4.68 -22.47 -7.04
C ASP A 197 5.04 -22.38 -5.55
N TYR A 198 5.45 -23.49 -4.93
CA TYR A 198 5.64 -23.60 -3.50
C TYR A 198 7.08 -24.00 -3.14
N ALA A 199 7.62 -23.40 -2.09
CA ALA A 199 8.97 -23.71 -1.60
C ALA A 199 9.07 -25.11 -0.96
N VAL A 200 7.94 -25.72 -0.62
CA VAL A 200 7.85 -27.06 -0.02
C VAL A 200 7.62 -28.12 -1.08
N GLN A 201 8.10 -29.33 -0.83
CA GLN A 201 7.80 -30.48 -1.67
C GLN A 201 6.53 -31.18 -1.18
N PHE A 202 5.50 -31.21 -2.01
CA PHE A 202 4.28 -31.96 -1.74
C PHE A 202 4.43 -33.43 -2.14
N SER A 203 3.94 -34.33 -1.30
CA SER A 203 3.60 -35.69 -1.72
C SER A 203 2.49 -35.69 -2.80
N GLU A 204 2.25 -36.84 -3.43
CA GLU A 204 1.12 -36.99 -4.36
C GLU A 204 -0.23 -36.76 -3.69
N GLN A 205 -0.37 -37.22 -2.44
CA GLN A 205 -1.60 -37.11 -1.67
C GLN A 205 -1.88 -35.65 -1.29
N GLU A 206 -0.90 -34.93 -0.74
CA GLU A 206 -1.07 -33.54 -0.33
C GLU A 206 -1.33 -32.62 -1.54
N PHE A 207 -0.68 -32.87 -2.69
CA PHE A 207 -0.93 -32.07 -3.88
C PHE A 207 -2.30 -32.39 -4.53
N ALA A 208 -2.77 -33.63 -4.41
CA ALA A 208 -4.13 -33.98 -4.80
C ALA A 208 -5.16 -33.26 -3.91
N GLU A 209 -4.94 -33.23 -2.60
CA GLU A 209 -5.79 -32.51 -1.65
C GLU A 209 -5.79 -30.99 -1.92
N LEU A 210 -4.63 -30.40 -2.24
CA LEU A 210 -4.53 -29.00 -2.63
C LEU A 210 -5.39 -28.67 -3.87
N ARG A 211 -5.32 -29.52 -4.92
CA ARG A 211 -6.13 -29.35 -6.13
C ARG A 211 -7.62 -29.52 -5.87
N GLU A 212 -7.99 -30.36 -4.91
CA GLU A 212 -9.39 -30.53 -4.52
C GLU A 212 -9.93 -29.28 -3.82
N ILE A 213 -9.17 -28.73 -2.86
CA ILE A 213 -9.57 -27.51 -2.13
C ILE A 213 -9.60 -26.28 -3.02
N PHE A 214 -8.67 -26.17 -3.97
CA PHE A 214 -8.60 -25.10 -4.94
C PHE A 214 -8.99 -25.60 -6.35
N SER A 215 -10.14 -26.27 -6.45
CA SER A 215 -10.64 -26.86 -7.70
C SER A 215 -10.90 -25.82 -8.80
N ALA A 216 -11.25 -24.59 -8.43
CA ALA A 216 -11.36 -23.45 -9.35
C ALA A 216 -10.01 -22.82 -9.72
N GLY A 217 -8.93 -23.20 -9.04
CA GLY A 217 -7.59 -22.64 -9.20
C GLY A 217 -7.16 -21.70 -8.06
N VAL A 218 -5.93 -21.23 -8.19
CA VAL A 218 -5.27 -20.24 -7.34
C VAL A 218 -4.96 -18.99 -8.17
N CYS A 219 -4.71 -17.86 -7.52
CA CYS A 219 -4.42 -16.61 -8.22
C CYS A 219 -3.21 -16.71 -9.14
N ASP A 220 -3.38 -16.30 -10.39
CA ASP A 220 -2.31 -15.94 -11.29
C ASP A 220 -2.04 -14.43 -11.18
N TRP A 221 -1.17 -14.06 -10.25
CA TRP A 221 -0.81 -12.66 -10.02
C TRP A 221 -0.10 -12.00 -11.21
N SER A 222 0.38 -12.79 -12.20
CA SER A 222 1.04 -12.25 -13.39
C SER A 222 0.09 -11.56 -14.37
N GLN A 223 -1.22 -11.80 -14.26
CA GLN A 223 -2.24 -11.27 -15.18
C GLN A 223 -2.83 -9.93 -14.74
N GLY A 224 -2.47 -9.43 -13.55
CA GLY A 224 -3.08 -8.22 -12.98
C GLY A 224 -4.51 -8.44 -12.47
N ASP A 225 -5.30 -7.37 -12.43
CA ASP A 225 -6.70 -7.45 -12.03
C ASP A 225 -7.59 -7.98 -13.16
N ARG A 226 -8.39 -8.98 -12.84
CA ARG A 226 -9.32 -9.69 -13.71
C ARG A 226 -10.37 -8.77 -14.36
N SER A 227 -10.70 -7.65 -13.73
CA SER A 227 -11.63 -6.68 -14.34
C SER A 227 -11.05 -6.02 -15.60
N GLY A 228 -9.73 -6.05 -15.77
CA GLY A 228 -9.03 -5.30 -16.81
C GLY A 228 -9.17 -3.78 -16.64
N ALA A 229 -9.69 -3.32 -15.51
CA ALA A 229 -9.95 -1.93 -15.24
C ALA A 229 -8.65 -1.15 -15.02
N SER A 230 -8.68 0.12 -15.42
CA SER A 230 -7.66 1.10 -15.08
C SER A 230 -8.29 2.29 -14.39
N HIS A 231 -7.51 2.99 -13.57
CA HIS A 231 -7.97 4.23 -12.96
C HIS A 231 -8.41 5.26 -14.03
N GLN A 232 -9.58 5.87 -13.84
CA GLN A 232 -10.19 6.79 -14.83
C GLN A 232 -9.92 8.27 -14.53
N GLY A 233 -8.84 8.58 -13.81
CA GLY A 233 -8.40 9.94 -13.53
C GLY A 233 -9.01 10.60 -12.29
N VAL A 234 -8.79 11.91 -12.18
CA VAL A 234 -9.15 12.74 -11.01
C VAL A 234 -10.42 13.56 -11.26
N TRP A 235 -11.01 14.11 -10.19
CA TRP A 235 -12.21 14.97 -10.25
C TRP A 235 -13.40 14.30 -10.95
N LYS A 236 -13.65 13.05 -10.59
CA LYS A 236 -14.71 12.23 -11.18
C LYS A 236 -16.08 12.66 -10.65
N SER A 237 -17.08 12.60 -11.52
CA SER A 237 -18.47 12.80 -11.16
C SER A 237 -19.20 11.46 -11.18
N PHE A 238 -20.11 11.24 -10.24
CA PHE A 238 -21.07 10.13 -10.29
C PHE A 238 -22.46 10.66 -10.67
N GLY A 239 -22.48 11.75 -11.46
CA GLY A 239 -23.65 12.56 -11.76
C GLY A 239 -23.87 13.73 -10.78
N PRO A 240 -24.60 14.77 -11.19
CA PRO A 240 -25.21 14.95 -12.51
C PRO A 240 -24.27 15.61 -13.55
N SER A 241 -23.02 15.95 -13.19
CA SER A 241 -22.10 16.58 -14.14
C SER A 241 -21.71 15.59 -15.24
N PRO A 242 -21.84 15.95 -16.53
CA PRO A 242 -21.37 15.12 -17.63
C PRO A 242 -19.83 15.17 -17.79
N ILE A 243 -19.16 16.12 -17.14
CA ILE A 243 -17.69 16.22 -17.15
C ILE A 243 -17.12 15.18 -16.17
N ASN A 244 -16.19 14.35 -16.65
CA ASN A 244 -15.56 13.25 -15.90
C ASN A 244 -16.56 12.28 -15.25
N GLN A 245 -17.72 12.04 -15.89
CA GLN A 245 -18.74 11.15 -15.35
C GLN A 245 -18.27 9.69 -15.36
N LEU A 246 -18.35 9.04 -14.20
CA LEU A 246 -18.27 7.58 -14.02
C LEU A 246 -19.68 7.03 -13.79
N TYR A 247 -20.11 6.18 -14.72
CA TYR A 247 -21.41 5.50 -14.79
C TYR A 247 -22.61 6.43 -15.00
#